data_AF-A0A397CI11-F1
#
_entry.id   AF-A0A397CI11-F1
#
_cell.length_a   1.000
_cell.length_b   1.000
_cell.length_c   1.000
_cell.angle_alpha   90.00
_cell.angle_beta   90.00
_cell.angle_gamma   90.00
#
_symmetry.space_group_name_H-M   'P 1'
#
loop_
_entity.id
_entity.type
_entity.pdbx_description
1 polymer ?
#
loop_
_entity_poly.entity_id
_entity_poly.type
_entity_poly.pdbx_seq_one_letter_code
_entity_poly.pdbx_strand_id
1 'polypeptide(L)'
;MLGRSIPGQSTLFVSFILVQTGLGLVLQLLRVVPIVSGGVYWLFSPNLTRREQSAPWWGLTPATVSTRFDFTTTLAQLFLVFVLVLTFAPLAPVVSVAGGIFFVVADTVYRRQLLCVYVPTTHSTGLHWPQLYSFLITGMLISQGTLVGVLTLKQAPSPAAMALVLMGLSALFHSWIRKSYPSVSEFLPVEVCVALDAQRRRSPSAPLLDRSIYKQPAMTQKAPLGPEL
;
A
#
# COMPACT_ATOMS: atom_id res chain seq x y z
N MET A 1 -0.67 7.40 36.75
CA MET A 1 0.18 8.17 35.82
C MET A 1 -0.10 7.79 34.36
N LEU A 2 0.03 6.52 33.96
CA LEU A 2 -0.24 6.05 32.57
C LEU A 2 -1.68 6.34 32.04
N GLY A 3 -2.73 6.18 32.86
CA GLY A 3 -4.12 6.42 32.41
C GLY A 3 -4.48 7.89 32.12
N ARG A 4 -3.72 8.87 32.64
CA ARG A 4 -3.93 10.31 32.39
C ARG A 4 -3.08 10.85 31.24
N SER A 5 -1.99 10.19 30.88
CA SER A 5 -1.10 10.62 29.78
C SER A 5 -1.57 10.17 28.39
N ILE A 6 -2.35 9.09 28.29
CA ILE A 6 -2.89 8.57 27.02
C ILE A 6 -3.83 9.58 26.32
N PRO A 7 -4.77 10.26 27.02
CA PRO A 7 -5.57 11.33 26.41
C PRO A 7 -4.72 12.55 26.01
N GLY A 8 -3.68 12.88 26.78
CA GLY A 8 -2.75 13.97 26.44
C GLY A 8 -1.94 13.70 25.16
N GLN A 9 -1.63 12.43 24.86
CA GLN A 9 -1.02 12.03 23.60
C GLN A 9 -1.99 12.02 22.42
N SER A 10 -3.31 11.97 22.65
CA SER A 10 -4.30 11.96 21.57
C SER A 10 -4.20 13.22 20.70
N THR A 11 -3.90 14.37 21.29
CA THR A 11 -3.68 15.64 20.57
C THR A 11 -2.50 15.55 19.60
N LEU A 12 -1.40 14.89 20.00
CA LEU A 12 -0.25 14.67 19.12
C LEU A 12 -0.62 13.80 17.92
N PHE A 13 -1.43 12.76 18.14
CA PHE A 13 -1.90 11.88 17.08
C PHE A 13 -2.87 12.56 16.12
N VAL A 14 -3.76 13.42 16.61
CA VAL A 14 -4.60 14.27 15.75
C VAL A 14 -3.74 15.18 14.89
N SER A 15 -2.81 15.91 15.50
CA SER A 15 -1.90 16.79 14.77
C SER A 15 -1.07 16.04 13.74
N PHE A 16 -0.59 14.84 14.08
CA PHE A 16 0.12 13.96 13.15
C PHE A 16 -0.74 13.57 11.94
N ILE A 17 -1.99 13.12 12.16
CA ILE A 17 -2.91 12.79 11.07
C ILE A 17 -3.19 14.03 10.21
N LEU A 18 -3.43 15.19 10.81
CA LEU A 18 -3.69 16.43 10.08
C LEU A 18 -2.49 16.85 9.23
N VAL A 19 -1.27 16.79 9.78
CA VAL A 19 -0.03 17.07 9.03
C VAL A 19 0.15 16.07 7.90
N GLN A 20 -0.10 14.78 8.14
CA GLN A 20 0.01 13.76 7.10
C GLN A 20 -1.04 13.96 5.98
N THR A 21 -2.25 14.38 6.35
CA THR A 21 -3.33 14.67 5.40
C THR A 21 -3.04 15.92 4.59
N GLY A 22 -2.62 17.01 5.25
CA GLY A 22 -2.43 18.31 4.63
C GLY A 22 -1.11 18.44 3.87
N LEU A 23 0.01 17.97 4.45
CA LEU A 23 1.32 18.04 3.82
C LEU A 23 1.66 16.74 3.10
N GLY A 24 1.56 15.59 3.77
CA GLY A 24 1.97 14.31 3.21
C GLY A 24 1.27 13.97 1.88
N LEU A 25 -0.06 13.93 1.89
CA LEU A 25 -0.85 13.63 0.69
C LEU A 25 -0.70 14.69 -0.40
N VAL A 26 -0.58 15.98 -0.04
CA VAL A 26 -0.40 17.06 -1.03
C VAL A 26 0.97 17.00 -1.69
N LEU A 27 2.04 16.75 -0.94
CA LEU A 27 3.39 16.57 -1.49
C LEU A 27 3.47 15.32 -2.38
N GLN A 28 2.77 14.24 -2.01
CA GLN A 28 2.63 13.07 -2.87
C GLN A 28 1.85 13.41 -4.14
N LEU A 29 0.70 14.10 -4.03
CA LEU A 29 -0.12 14.51 -5.18
C LEU A 29 0.66 15.38 -6.16
N LEU A 30 1.44 16.33 -5.65
CA LEU A 30 2.29 17.21 -6.45
C LEU A 30 3.47 16.46 -7.07
N ARG A 31 3.79 15.26 -6.58
CA ARG A 31 4.99 14.48 -6.95
C ARG A 31 6.26 15.31 -6.79
N VAL A 32 6.52 15.78 -5.57
CA VAL A 32 7.69 16.64 -5.29
C VAL A 32 9.02 15.97 -5.68
N VAL A 33 9.16 14.67 -5.45
CA VAL A 33 10.40 13.93 -5.75
C VAL A 33 10.81 14.04 -7.24
N PRO A 34 9.97 13.65 -8.22
CA PRO A 34 10.33 13.80 -9.63
C PRO A 34 10.41 15.25 -10.11
N ILE A 35 9.68 16.19 -9.49
CA ILE A 35 9.81 17.62 -9.82
C ILE A 35 11.20 18.12 -9.42
N VAL A 36 11.65 17.79 -8.21
CA VAL A 36 12.98 18.20 -7.72
C VAL A 36 14.08 17.50 -8.51
N SER A 37 13.97 16.18 -8.74
CA SER A 37 14.98 15.46 -9.54
C SER A 37 15.03 15.96 -10.99
N GLY A 38 13.87 16.26 -11.59
CA GLY A 38 13.78 16.85 -12.92
C GLY A 38 14.34 18.27 -12.98
N GLY A 39 14.12 19.08 -11.95
CA GLY A 39 14.69 20.44 -11.85
C GLY A 39 16.21 20.42 -11.72
N VAL A 40 16.74 19.53 -10.87
CA VAL A 40 18.19 19.31 -10.74
C VAL A 40 18.77 18.79 -12.06
N TYR A 41 18.10 17.83 -12.70
CA TYR A 41 18.51 17.32 -14.00
C TYR A 41 18.56 18.46 -15.04
N TRP A 42 17.53 19.31 -15.12
CA TRP A 42 17.50 20.41 -16.08
C TRP A 42 18.61 21.46 -15.82
N LEU A 43 18.92 21.73 -14.56
CA LEU A 43 19.93 22.74 -14.20
C LEU A 43 21.37 22.26 -14.46
N PHE A 44 21.65 20.96 -14.28
CA PHE A 44 23.00 20.40 -14.36
C PHE A 44 23.29 19.62 -15.65
N SER A 45 22.29 19.34 -16.49
CA SER A 45 22.44 18.51 -17.69
C SER A 45 22.93 19.32 -18.91
N PRO A 46 24.08 18.98 -19.52
CA PRO A 46 24.56 19.62 -20.75
C PRO A 46 23.86 19.06 -21.99
N ASN A 47 22.98 19.84 -22.64
CA ASN A 47 22.37 19.60 -23.97
C ASN A 47 22.36 18.13 -24.48
N LEU A 48 21.71 17.22 -23.75
CA LEU A 48 21.61 15.82 -24.15
C LEU A 48 20.50 15.62 -25.20
N THR A 49 20.75 14.68 -26.12
CA THR A 49 19.83 14.31 -27.20
C THR A 49 18.50 13.82 -26.63
N ARG A 50 17.36 14.04 -27.32
CA ARG A 50 16.01 13.62 -26.84
C ARG A 50 15.91 12.15 -26.41
N ARG A 51 16.77 11.26 -26.93
CA ARG A 51 16.83 9.83 -26.57
C ARG A 51 17.62 9.58 -25.27
N GLU A 52 18.68 10.33 -25.02
CA GLU A 52 19.53 10.24 -23.83
C GLU A 52 18.88 10.89 -22.61
N GLN A 53 17.95 11.82 -22.83
CA GLN A 53 17.08 12.37 -21.78
C GLN A 53 16.17 11.33 -21.12
N SER A 54 16.11 10.09 -21.62
CA SER A 54 15.33 9.00 -20.99
C SER A 54 16.21 8.13 -20.09
N ALA A 55 17.53 8.26 -20.19
CA ALA A 55 18.48 7.48 -19.41
C ALA A 55 18.72 8.14 -18.04
N PRO A 56 18.83 7.36 -16.96
CA PRO A 56 19.22 7.88 -15.66
C PRO A 56 20.63 8.49 -15.78
N TRP A 57 20.78 9.73 -15.33
CA TRP A 57 22.09 10.39 -15.23
C TRP A 57 22.47 10.44 -13.75
N TRP A 58 23.47 9.65 -13.32
CA TRP A 58 23.84 9.52 -11.90
C TRP A 58 22.62 9.25 -10.98
N GLY A 59 21.76 8.30 -11.38
CA GLY A 59 20.54 7.97 -10.64
C GLY A 59 19.43 9.04 -10.66
N LEU A 60 19.66 10.22 -11.25
CA LEU A 60 18.63 11.23 -11.47
C LEU A 60 17.81 10.86 -12.69
N THR A 61 16.52 10.63 -12.46
CA THR A 61 15.55 10.41 -13.53
C THR A 61 14.83 11.71 -13.86
N PRO A 62 14.55 11.96 -15.15
CA PRO A 62 13.80 13.13 -15.56
C PRO A 62 12.34 13.01 -15.14
N ALA A 63 11.71 14.16 -14.88
CA ALA A 63 10.31 14.23 -14.45
C ALA A 63 9.32 13.61 -15.46
N THR A 64 9.74 13.43 -16.72
CA THR A 64 8.95 12.88 -17.82
C THR A 64 8.88 11.35 -17.83
N VAL A 65 9.74 10.66 -17.08
CA VAL A 65 9.73 9.20 -16.99
C VAL A 65 8.68 8.74 -15.97
N SER A 66 7.89 7.74 -16.35
CA SER A 66 6.91 7.11 -15.46
C SER A 66 7.62 6.47 -14.26
N THR A 67 7.25 6.87 -13.04
CA THR A 67 7.83 6.31 -11.81
C THR A 67 7.18 4.97 -11.47
N ARG A 68 7.96 4.05 -10.91
CA ARG A 68 7.45 2.78 -10.37
C ARG A 68 6.67 3.06 -9.08
N PHE A 69 5.56 2.34 -8.88
CA PHE A 69 4.78 2.51 -7.66
C PHE A 69 5.37 1.68 -6.51
N ASP A 70 5.92 2.36 -5.51
CA ASP A 70 6.42 1.71 -4.28
C ASP A 70 5.26 1.38 -3.35
N PHE A 71 4.66 0.22 -3.57
CA PHE A 71 3.50 -0.25 -2.82
C PHE A 71 3.77 -0.41 -1.31
N THR A 72 4.99 -0.82 -0.92
CA THR A 72 5.32 -1.18 0.46
C THR A 72 5.28 0.00 1.42
N THR A 73 5.87 1.14 1.04
CA THR A 73 6.00 2.33 1.88
C THR A 73 4.67 3.06 2.03
N THR A 74 3.93 3.25 0.92
CA THR A 74 2.61 3.89 0.94
C THR A 74 1.62 3.09 1.76
N LEU A 75 1.68 1.77 1.64
CA LEU A 75 0.81 0.86 2.38
C LEU A 75 1.12 0.86 3.87
N ALA A 76 2.40 0.78 4.26
CA ALA A 76 2.79 0.85 5.67
C ALA A 76 2.29 2.14 6.35
N GLN A 77 2.36 3.27 5.65
CA GLN A 77 1.86 4.55 6.16
C GLN A 77 0.33 4.55 6.33
N LEU A 78 -0.42 4.00 5.37
CA LEU A 78 -1.88 3.85 5.47
C LEU A 78 -2.27 2.93 6.63
N PHE A 79 -1.55 1.83 6.82
CA PHE A 79 -1.76 0.90 7.94
C PHE A 79 -1.48 1.53 9.30
N LEU A 80 -0.44 2.36 9.41
CA LEU A 80 -0.15 3.09 10.65
C LEU A 80 -1.33 3.98 11.04
N VAL A 81 -1.84 4.79 10.09
CA VAL A 81 -3.00 5.66 10.35
C VAL A 81 -4.25 4.83 10.67
N PHE A 82 -4.46 3.71 9.98
CA PHE A 82 -5.57 2.79 10.25
C PHE A 82 -5.56 2.26 11.69
N VAL A 83 -4.42 1.74 12.16
CA VAL A 83 -4.29 1.24 13.54
C VAL A 83 -4.48 2.37 14.55
N LEU A 84 -3.94 3.57 14.28
CA LEU A 84 -4.11 4.74 15.14
C LEU A 84 -5.58 5.15 15.27
N VAL A 85 -6.31 5.19 14.15
CA VAL A 85 -7.72 5.56 14.14
C VAL A 85 -8.54 4.54 14.91
N LEU A 86 -8.28 3.24 14.71
CA LEU A 86 -8.98 2.18 15.44
C LEU A 86 -8.71 2.19 16.95
N THR A 87 -7.46 2.40 17.38
CA THR A 87 -7.10 2.41 18.80
C THR A 87 -7.74 3.60 19.53
N PHE A 88 -7.77 4.77 18.88
CA PHE A 88 -8.30 6.00 19.49
C PHE A 88 -9.79 6.25 19.21
N ALA A 89 -10.45 5.52 18.31
CA ALA A 89 -11.87 5.66 18.02
C ALA A 89 -12.78 5.65 19.27
N PRO A 90 -12.66 4.68 20.21
CA PRO A 90 -13.46 4.67 21.44
C PRO A 90 -12.98 5.66 22.51
N LEU A 91 -11.76 6.20 22.39
CA LEU A 91 -11.16 7.10 23.38
C LEU A 91 -11.43 8.58 23.08
N ALA A 92 -11.29 8.97 21.81
CA ALA A 92 -11.41 10.34 21.33
C ALA A 92 -12.03 10.32 19.92
N PRO A 93 -13.36 10.56 19.79
CA PRO A 93 -14.05 10.47 18.50
C PRO A 93 -13.54 11.49 17.47
N VAL A 94 -12.92 12.58 17.93
CA VAL A 94 -12.26 13.59 17.07
C VAL A 94 -11.16 12.97 16.21
N VAL A 95 -10.39 12.01 16.74
CA VAL A 95 -9.35 11.29 15.97
C VAL A 95 -9.99 10.48 14.84
N SER A 96 -11.14 9.86 15.11
CA SER A 96 -11.88 9.09 14.11
C SER A 96 -12.37 9.97 12.97
N VAL A 97 -12.92 11.15 13.28
CA VAL A 97 -13.36 12.12 12.26
C VAL A 97 -12.18 12.59 11.40
N ALA A 98 -11.05 12.96 12.02
CA ALA A 98 -9.84 13.37 11.31
C ALA A 98 -9.28 12.23 10.43
N GLY A 99 -9.26 11.00 10.95
CA GLY A 99 -8.88 9.80 10.21
C GLY A 99 -9.80 9.50 9.04
N GLY A 100 -11.11 9.68 9.19
CA GLY A 100 -12.08 9.54 8.11
C GLY A 100 -11.80 10.50 6.96
N ILE A 101 -11.54 11.78 7.28
CA ILE A 101 -11.13 12.78 6.28
C ILE A 101 -9.85 12.35 5.58
N PHE A 102 -8.85 11.87 6.34
CA PHE A 102 -7.60 11.34 5.77
C PHE A 102 -7.85 10.24 4.74
N PHE A 103 -8.67 9.22 5.07
CA PHE A 103 -8.95 8.12 4.15
C PHE A 103 -9.70 8.56 2.88
N VAL A 104 -10.65 9.49 3.00
CA VAL A 104 -11.37 10.04 1.84
C VAL A 104 -10.42 10.80 0.91
N VAL A 105 -9.58 11.68 1.48
CA VAL A 105 -8.60 12.44 0.68
C VAL A 105 -7.56 11.48 0.08
N ALA A 106 -7.06 10.52 0.85
CA ALA A 106 -6.11 9.52 0.37
C ALA A 106 -6.68 8.71 -0.80
N ASP A 107 -7.93 8.24 -0.73
CA ASP A 107 -8.58 7.52 -1.84
C ASP A 107 -8.58 8.36 -3.13
N THR A 108 -9.02 9.62 -3.05
CA THR A 108 -9.06 10.49 -4.23
C THR A 108 -7.68 10.77 -4.83
N VAL A 109 -6.67 11.00 -3.98
CA VAL A 109 -5.28 11.27 -4.40
C VAL A 109 -4.67 10.04 -5.04
N TYR A 110 -4.68 8.89 -4.36
CA TYR A 110 -4.06 7.67 -4.86
C TYR A 110 -4.77 7.14 -6.10
N ARG A 111 -6.10 7.23 -6.17
CA ARG A 111 -6.85 6.84 -7.38
C ARG A 111 -6.42 7.66 -8.60
N ARG A 112 -6.25 8.97 -8.45
CA ARG A 112 -5.77 9.84 -9.53
C ARG A 112 -4.33 9.50 -9.94
N GLN A 113 -3.45 9.26 -8.98
CA GLN A 113 -2.07 8.90 -9.27
C GLN A 113 -1.95 7.52 -9.96
N LEU A 114 -2.70 6.52 -9.51
CA LEU A 114 -2.68 5.18 -10.09
C LEU A 114 -3.19 5.18 -11.54
N LEU A 115 -4.14 6.06 -11.88
CA LEU A 115 -4.68 6.18 -13.24
C LEU A 115 -3.79 7.00 -14.18
N CYS A 116 -3.21 8.11 -13.71
CA CYS A 116 -2.56 9.08 -14.59
C CYS A 116 -1.03 9.06 -14.56
N VAL A 117 -0.42 8.48 -13.53
CA VAL A 117 1.01 8.66 -13.24
C VAL A 117 1.77 7.34 -13.21
N TYR A 118 1.27 6.37 -12.45
CA TYR A 118 2.02 5.16 -12.17
C TYR A 118 1.84 4.12 -13.26
N VAL A 119 2.94 3.48 -13.66
CA VAL A 119 2.91 2.32 -14.56
C VAL A 119 3.04 1.06 -13.70
N PRO A 120 2.14 0.07 -13.86
CA PRO A 120 2.24 -1.18 -13.12
C PRO A 120 3.51 -1.94 -13.54
N THR A 121 4.38 -2.25 -12.57
CA THR A 121 5.62 -3.00 -12.80
C THR A 121 5.38 -4.51 -12.87
N THR A 122 4.43 -5.00 -12.06
CA THR A 122 4.04 -6.40 -12.01
C THR A 122 2.53 -6.53 -11.93
N HIS A 123 1.96 -7.38 -12.79
CA HIS A 123 0.55 -7.73 -12.74
C HIS A 123 0.39 -8.93 -11.79
N SER A 124 0.13 -8.67 -10.51
CA SER A 124 -0.04 -9.71 -9.48
C SER A 124 -1.48 -10.23 -9.34
N THR A 125 -2.43 -9.73 -10.15
CA THR A 125 -3.85 -10.16 -10.19
C THR A 125 -4.49 -10.36 -8.80
N GLY A 126 -4.13 -9.50 -7.83
CA GLY A 126 -4.70 -9.55 -6.48
C GLY A 126 -4.09 -10.55 -5.51
N LEU A 127 -2.97 -11.22 -5.85
CA LEU A 127 -2.28 -12.20 -4.99
C LEU A 127 -1.96 -11.66 -3.58
N HIS A 128 -1.70 -10.36 -3.46
CA HIS A 128 -1.35 -9.73 -2.19
C HIS A 128 -2.56 -9.47 -1.25
N TRP A 129 -3.80 -9.65 -1.74
CA TRP A 129 -5.01 -9.36 -0.96
C TRP A 129 -5.14 -10.17 0.35
N PRO A 130 -4.88 -11.48 0.40
CA PRO A 130 -4.95 -12.26 1.65
C PRO A 130 -3.94 -11.79 2.70
N GLN A 131 -2.77 -11.34 2.25
CA GLN A 131 -1.74 -10.77 3.13
C GLN A 131 -2.20 -9.42 3.69
N LEU A 132 -2.76 -8.54 2.85
CA LEU A 132 -3.36 -7.27 3.29
C LEU A 132 -4.47 -7.47 4.31
N TYR A 133 -5.37 -8.42 4.04
CA TYR A 133 -6.44 -8.78 4.97
C TYR A 133 -5.88 -9.21 6.33
N SER A 134 -4.83 -10.04 6.33
CA SER A 134 -4.18 -10.49 7.56
C SER A 134 -3.58 -9.32 8.36
N PHE A 135 -3.00 -8.32 7.70
CA PHE A 135 -2.51 -7.10 8.36
C PHE A 135 -3.64 -6.26 8.94
N LEU A 136 -4.76 -6.09 8.21
CA LEU A 136 -5.94 -5.35 8.71
C LEU A 136 -6.50 -5.97 9.99
N ILE A 137 -6.70 -7.29 9.99
CA ILE A 137 -7.22 -8.01 11.15
C ILE A 137 -6.23 -7.98 12.32
N THR A 138 -4.93 -8.13 12.05
CA THR A 138 -3.91 -8.04 13.11
C THR A 138 -3.90 -6.64 13.74
N GLY A 139 -3.99 -5.58 12.93
CA GLY A 139 -4.13 -4.20 13.41
C GLY A 139 -5.39 -3.99 14.26
N MET A 140 -6.51 -4.57 13.84
CA MET A 140 -7.76 -4.57 14.61
C MET A 140 -7.61 -5.28 15.96
N LEU A 141 -6.98 -6.46 16.00
CA LEU A 141 -6.71 -7.19 17.25
C LEU A 141 -5.80 -6.40 18.20
N ILE A 142 -4.76 -5.75 17.67
CA ILE A 142 -3.89 -4.86 18.46
C ILE A 142 -4.73 -3.72 19.06
N SER A 143 -5.62 -3.11 18.27
CA SER A 143 -6.50 -2.02 18.75
C SER A 143 -7.43 -2.47 19.87
N GLN A 144 -8.04 -3.65 19.74
CA GLN A 144 -8.92 -4.23 20.76
C GLN A 144 -8.13 -4.59 22.03
N GLY A 145 -6.91 -5.14 21.88
CA GLY A 145 -6.01 -5.41 23.00
C GLY A 145 -5.63 -4.14 23.76
N THR A 146 -5.29 -3.05 23.05
CA THR A 146 -5.03 -1.76 23.69
C THR A 146 -6.25 -1.19 24.40
N LEU A 147 -7.45 -1.35 23.83
CA LEU A 147 -8.71 -0.93 24.44
C LEU A 147 -8.96 -1.66 25.76
N VAL A 148 -8.80 -3.00 25.77
CA VAL A 148 -8.90 -3.81 27.00
C VAL A 148 -7.90 -3.31 28.04
N GLY A 149 -6.65 -3.07 27.64
CA GLY A 149 -5.62 -2.51 28.53
C GLY A 149 -6.00 -1.16 29.13
N VAL A 150 -6.57 -0.24 28.36
CA VAL A 150 -6.98 1.07 28.89
C VAL A 150 -8.20 0.96 29.81
N LEU A 151 -9.15 0.08 29.50
CA LEU A 151 -10.36 -0.12 30.32
C LEU A 151 -10.06 -0.80 31.66
N THR A 152 -9.14 -1.76 31.68
CA THR A 152 -8.69 -2.38 32.94
C THR A 152 -8.00 -1.37 33.84
N LEU A 153 -7.16 -0.49 33.28
CA LEU A 153 -6.52 0.61 34.01
C LEU A 153 -7.53 1.62 34.59
N LYS A 154 -8.67 1.82 33.94
CA LYS A 154 -9.74 2.72 34.39
C LYS A 154 -10.69 2.09 35.43
N GLN A 155 -10.44 0.86 35.89
CA GLN A 155 -11.27 0.13 36.85
C GLN A 155 -12.75 0.00 36.44
N ALA A 156 -13.01 -0.23 35.15
CA ALA A 156 -14.36 -0.48 34.63
C ALA A 156 -14.47 -1.97 34.20
N PRO A 157 -14.83 -2.90 35.11
CA PRO A 157 -14.75 -4.34 34.86
C PRO A 157 -15.78 -4.84 33.83
N SER A 158 -17.00 -4.28 33.84
CA SER A 158 -18.06 -4.65 32.89
C SER A 158 -17.69 -4.37 31.42
N PRO A 159 -17.29 -3.14 31.02
CA PRO A 159 -16.90 -2.87 29.63
C PRO A 159 -15.60 -3.57 29.23
N ALA A 160 -14.67 -3.81 30.16
CA ALA A 160 -13.47 -4.58 29.88
C ALA A 160 -13.79 -6.04 29.52
N ALA A 161 -14.74 -6.67 30.23
CA ALA A 161 -15.19 -8.02 29.92
C ALA A 161 -15.84 -8.11 28.53
N MET A 162 -16.71 -7.15 28.17
CA MET A 162 -17.29 -7.08 26.82
C MET A 162 -16.23 -6.88 25.73
N ALA A 163 -15.25 -6.02 25.95
CA ALA A 163 -14.16 -5.80 24.99
C ALA A 163 -13.30 -7.07 24.79
N LEU A 164 -13.10 -7.86 25.84
CA LEU A 164 -12.40 -9.14 25.77
C LEU A 164 -13.19 -10.17 24.95
N VAL A 165 -14.51 -10.25 25.15
CA VAL A 165 -15.39 -11.10 24.33
C VAL A 165 -15.33 -10.71 22.86
N LEU A 166 -15.37 -9.40 22.56
CA LEU A 166 -15.25 -8.89 21.19
C LEU A 166 -13.92 -9.27 20.53
N MET A 167 -12.82 -9.24 21.28
CA MET A 167 -11.50 -9.67 20.81
C MET A 167 -11.49 -11.17 20.48
N GLY A 168 -12.09 -12.00 21.34
CA GLY A 168 -12.23 -13.44 21.10
C GLY A 168 -13.06 -13.74 19.85
N LEU A 169 -14.19 -13.05 19.66
CA LEU A 169 -15.03 -13.20 18.47
C LEU A 169 -14.27 -12.82 17.19
N SER A 170 -13.51 -11.72 17.23
CA SER A 170 -12.71 -11.24 16.09
C SER A 170 -11.62 -12.25 15.71
N ALA A 171 -10.95 -12.86 16.69
CA ALA A 171 -9.95 -13.90 16.46
C ALA A 171 -10.54 -15.21 15.91
N LEU A 172 -11.74 -15.57 16.36
CA LEU A 172 -12.47 -16.75 15.87
C LEU A 172 -12.91 -16.54 14.41
N PHE A 173 -13.45 -15.36 14.10
CA PHE A 173 -13.82 -14.97 12.75
C PHE A 173 -12.61 -14.98 11.80
N HIS A 174 -11.47 -14.45 12.24
CA HIS A 174 -10.21 -14.52 11.48
C HIS A 174 -9.80 -15.95 11.18
N SER A 175 -9.88 -16.83 12.18
CA SER A 175 -9.54 -18.24 12.04
C SER A 175 -10.50 -18.97 11.10
N TRP A 176 -11.79 -18.61 11.12
CA TRP A 176 -12.79 -19.16 10.21
C TRP A 176 -12.53 -18.73 8.76
N ILE A 177 -12.27 -17.45 8.51
CA ILE A 177 -11.92 -16.94 7.17
C ILE A 177 -10.64 -17.57 6.66
N ARG A 178 -9.60 -17.66 7.50
CA ARG A 178 -8.34 -18.32 7.10
C ARG A 178 -8.48 -19.81 6.83
N LYS A 179 -9.52 -20.49 7.31
CA LYS A 179 -9.81 -21.89 6.93
C LYS A 179 -10.60 -21.96 5.62
N SER A 180 -11.49 -21.00 5.36
CA SER A 180 -12.40 -21.04 4.21
C SER A 180 -11.79 -20.50 2.92
N TYR A 181 -10.90 -19.49 2.98
CA TYR A 181 -10.44 -18.75 1.81
C TYR A 181 -9.02 -19.07 1.24
N PRO A 182 -8.07 -19.74 1.92
CA PRO A 182 -6.69 -19.81 1.42
C PRO A 182 -6.57 -20.65 0.14
N SER A 183 -7.37 -21.70 -0.01
CA SER A 183 -7.28 -22.61 -1.16
C SER A 183 -7.76 -22.00 -2.47
N VAL A 184 -8.65 -21.00 -2.42
CA VAL A 184 -9.23 -20.38 -3.63
C VAL A 184 -8.38 -19.21 -4.13
N SER A 185 -7.65 -18.54 -3.25
CA SER A 185 -6.85 -17.36 -3.60
C SER A 185 -5.40 -17.69 -3.99
N GLU A 186 -4.85 -18.81 -3.51
CA GLU A 186 -3.46 -19.19 -3.76
C GLU A 186 -3.28 -19.94 -5.08
N PHE A 187 -4.30 -20.66 -5.54
CA PHE A 187 -4.23 -21.49 -6.74
C PHE A 187 -5.25 -21.07 -7.80
N LEU A 188 -4.82 -21.10 -9.06
CA LEU A 188 -5.73 -20.87 -10.19
C LEU A 188 -6.61 -22.11 -10.40
N PRO A 189 -7.96 -21.99 -10.37
CA PRO A 189 -8.84 -23.14 -10.52
C PRO A 189 -8.72 -23.75 -11.92
N VAL A 190 -8.65 -25.08 -11.98
CA VAL A 190 -8.47 -25.85 -13.22
C VAL A 190 -9.59 -25.58 -14.23
N GLU A 191 -10.81 -25.38 -13.74
CA GLU A 191 -11.97 -25.06 -14.58
C GLU A 191 -11.74 -23.78 -15.41
N VAL A 192 -11.16 -22.75 -14.79
CA VAL A 192 -10.81 -21.49 -15.46
C VAL A 192 -9.67 -21.72 -16.45
N CYS A 193 -8.67 -22.54 -16.10
CA CYS A 193 -7.59 -22.91 -17.01
C CYS A 193 -8.13 -23.61 -18.28
N VAL A 194 -9.02 -24.60 -18.13
CA VAL A 194 -9.63 -25.33 -19.25
C VAL A 194 -10.47 -24.40 -20.13
N ALA A 195 -11.25 -23.50 -19.52
CA ALA A 195 -12.04 -22.51 -20.25
C ALA A 195 -11.16 -21.53 -21.03
N LEU A 196 -10.08 -21.01 -20.42
CA LEU A 196 -9.12 -20.12 -21.06
C LEU A 196 -8.37 -20.81 -22.21
N ASP A 197 -7.96 -22.07 -22.02
CA ASP A 197 -7.30 -22.86 -23.07
C ASP A 197 -8.23 -23.15 -24.25
N ALA A 198 -9.49 -23.49 -23.98
CA ALA A 198 -10.49 -23.69 -25.01
C ALA A 198 -10.75 -22.40 -25.81
N GLN A 199 -10.81 -21.25 -25.14
CA GLN A 199 -10.92 -19.94 -25.78
C GLN A 199 -9.69 -19.61 -26.63
N ARG A 200 -8.48 -19.88 -26.11
CA ARG A 200 -7.22 -19.63 -26.82
C ARG A 200 -7.09 -20.48 -28.08
N ARG A 201 -7.52 -21.75 -28.05
CA ARG A 201 -7.55 -22.64 -29.24
C ARG A 201 -8.44 -22.12 -30.37
N ARG A 202 -9.52 -21.40 -30.03
CA ARG A 202 -10.46 -20.83 -31.00
C ARG A 202 -9.97 -19.52 -31.61
N SER A 203 -9.01 -18.85 -30.96
CA SER A 203 -8.49 -17.56 -31.42
C SER A 203 -7.27 -17.78 -32.33
N PRO A 204 -7.32 -17.40 -33.63
CA PRO A 204 -6.25 -17.65 -34.59
C PRO A 204 -4.97 -16.82 -34.32
N SER A 205 -5.04 -15.84 -33.42
CA SER A 205 -3.95 -14.92 -33.06
C SER A 205 -3.34 -15.20 -31.68
N ALA A 206 -3.47 -16.41 -31.15
CA ALA A 206 -2.88 -16.75 -29.86
C ALA A 206 -1.35 -16.57 -29.91
N PRO A 207 -0.74 -15.75 -29.03
CA PRO A 207 0.70 -15.58 -29.02
C PRO A 207 1.33 -16.93 -28.67
N LEU A 208 2.15 -17.44 -29.58
CA LEU A 208 2.96 -18.63 -29.36
C LEU A 208 3.94 -18.32 -28.23
N LEU A 209 4.16 -19.25 -27.29
CA LEU A 209 5.18 -19.08 -26.25
C LEU A 209 6.54 -18.95 -26.93
N ASP A 210 7.02 -17.73 -27.08
CA ASP A 210 8.32 -17.47 -27.65
C ASP A 210 9.39 -17.90 -26.63
N ARG A 211 10.33 -18.73 -27.09
CA ARG A 211 11.46 -19.21 -26.27
C ARG A 211 12.37 -18.06 -25.81
N SER A 212 12.18 -16.86 -26.34
CA SER A 212 12.90 -15.65 -25.95
C SER A 212 12.37 -14.99 -24.66
N ILE A 213 11.13 -15.28 -24.21
CA ILE A 213 10.45 -14.53 -23.14
C ILE A 213 11.18 -14.57 -21.80
N TYR A 214 11.77 -15.73 -21.46
CA TYR A 214 12.49 -15.92 -20.20
C TYR A 214 14.02 -15.83 -20.36
N LYS A 215 14.52 -15.31 -21.50
CA LYS A 215 15.96 -15.06 -21.65
C LYS A 215 16.36 -13.82 -20.88
N GLN A 216 17.54 -13.85 -20.27
CA GLN A 216 18.10 -12.69 -19.61
C GLN A 216 18.26 -11.54 -20.63
N PRO A 217 17.91 -10.28 -20.25
CA PRO A 217 18.09 -9.12 -21.11
C PRO A 217 19.53 -8.98 -21.62
N ALA A 218 20.51 -9.36 -20.79
CA ALA A 218 21.94 -9.36 -21.14
C ALA A 218 22.29 -10.31 -22.31
N MET A 219 21.56 -11.41 -22.48
CA MET A 219 21.79 -12.38 -23.56
C MET A 219 21.08 -12.01 -24.87
N THR A 220 20.19 -11.01 -24.85
CA THR A 220 19.41 -10.56 -26.01
C THR A 220 19.95 -9.27 -26.62
N GLN A 221 20.79 -8.52 -25.90
CA GLN A 221 21.42 -7.31 -26.40
C GLN A 221 22.63 -7.61 -27.31
N LYS A 222 22.70 -6.92 -28.45
CA LYS A 222 23.84 -6.99 -29.39
C LYS A 222 25.02 -6.08 -29.00
N ALA A 223 24.80 -5.14 -28.08
CA ALA A 223 25.82 -4.21 -27.60
C ALA A 223 26.19 -4.55 -26.15
N PRO A 224 27.46 -4.38 -25.73
CA PRO A 224 27.88 -4.66 -24.37
C PRO A 224 27.16 -3.72 -23.39
N LEU A 225 26.62 -4.30 -22.31
CA LEU A 225 26.05 -3.56 -21.20
C LEU A 225 27.14 -2.72 -20.53
N GLY A 226 26.99 -1.39 -20.55
CA GLY A 226 27.73 -0.52 -19.65
C GLY A 226 27.26 -0.74 -18.21
N PRO A 227 28.12 -0.55 -17.20
CA PRO A 227 27.70 -0.66 -15.80
C PRO A 227 26.62 0.37 -15.51
N GLU A 228 25.47 -0.07 -15.02
CA GLU A 228 24.48 0.83 -14.41
C GLU A 228 25.05 1.29 -13.06
N LEU A 229 25.63 2.49 -13.06
CA LEU A 229 26.09 3.24 -11.88
C LEU A 229 25.00 4.16 -11.38
#